data_AF-A0A5T1YMB4-F1
#
_entry.id   AF-A0A5T1YMB4-F1
#
_cell.length_a   1.000
_cell.length_b   1.000
_cell.length_c   1.000
_cell.angle_alpha   90.00
_cell.angle_beta   90.00
_cell.angle_gamma   90.00
#
_symmetry.space_group_name_H-M   'P 1'
#
loop_
_entity.id
_entity.type
_entity.pdbx_description
1 polymer ?
#
loop_
_entity_poly.entity_id
_entity_poly.type
_entity_poly.pdbx_seq_one_letter_code
_entity_poly.pdbx_strand_id
1 'polypeptide(L)'
;MEWLLLASIPLIVLGFALKINPFLVVTSVGIYAGLVSGFDFVKVVSDIGKSFVDNRLIAPMAEAAAKLKFKNLTHKDSQKIKAFSAGTDNVAVFFGEDIFIAVHSILFIKAFYESNGIIVEPLHLSVWAIPTGILALIIHCSRLYLIKDWKKLIKG
;
A
#
# COMPACT_ATOMS: atom_id res chain seq x y z
N MET A 1 -10.34 -14.38 27.75
CA MET A 1 -9.91 -14.22 26.34
C MET A 1 -9.12 -12.93 26.11
N GLU A 2 -9.43 -11.83 26.81
CA GLU A 2 -8.70 -10.53 26.73
C GLU A 2 -7.17 -10.63 26.88
N TRP A 3 -6.67 -11.47 27.81
CA TRP A 3 -5.24 -11.61 28.07
C TRP A 3 -4.42 -12.15 26.89
N LEU A 4 -5.03 -12.98 26.03
CA LEU A 4 -4.36 -13.52 24.84
C LEU A 4 -4.25 -12.47 23.72
N LEU A 5 -5.20 -11.53 23.65
CA LEU A 5 -5.14 -10.37 22.76
C LEU A 5 -4.05 -9.39 23.23
N LEU A 6 -3.99 -9.10 24.53
CA LEU A 6 -2.96 -8.24 25.13
C LEU A 6 -1.54 -8.82 25.02
N ALA A 7 -1.39 -10.15 24.93
CA ALA A 7 -0.10 -10.82 24.76
C ALA A 7 0.62 -10.46 23.45
N SER A 8 -0.10 -9.93 22.45
CA SER A 8 0.50 -9.43 21.20
C SER A 8 1.46 -8.25 21.42
N ILE A 9 1.18 -7.39 22.42
CA ILE A 9 2.00 -6.21 22.74
C ILE A 9 3.42 -6.60 23.21
N PRO A 10 3.59 -7.44 24.26
CA PRO A 10 4.93 -7.88 24.66
C PRO A 10 5.65 -8.71 23.60
N LEU A 11 4.94 -9.45 22.74
CA LEU A 11 5.53 -10.15 21.59
C LEU A 11 6.16 -9.19 20.58
N ILE A 12 5.50 -8.05 20.29
CA ILE A 12 6.06 -7.00 19.43
C ILE A 12 7.31 -6.39 20.06
N VAL A 13 7.25 -6.06 21.35
CA VAL A 13 8.39 -5.48 22.09
C VAL A 13 9.57 -6.45 22.09
N LEU A 14 9.32 -7.75 22.33
CA LEU A 14 10.34 -8.79 22.31
C LEU A 14 10.97 -8.94 20.90
N GLY A 15 10.15 -8.92 19.84
CA GLY A 15 10.61 -9.00 18.46
C GLY A 15 11.55 -7.85 18.08
N PHE A 16 11.22 -6.63 18.50
CA PHE A 16 12.09 -5.46 18.30
C PHE A 16 13.35 -5.51 19.18
N ALA A 17 13.23 -5.98 20.42
CA ALA A 17 14.38 -6.14 21.32
C ALA A 17 15.41 -7.14 20.76
N LEU A 18 14.94 -8.20 20.09
CA LEU A 18 15.78 -9.20 19.43
C LEU A 18 16.30 -8.76 18.04
N LYS A 19 16.06 -7.51 17.63
CA LYS A 19 16.45 -6.96 16.32
C LYS A 19 15.94 -7.80 15.12
N ILE A 20 14.81 -8.49 15.28
CA ILE A 20 14.16 -9.21 14.18
C ILE A 20 13.56 -8.17 13.21
N ASN A 21 13.50 -8.49 11.92
CA ASN A 21 12.92 -7.60 10.91
C ASN A 21 11.49 -7.16 11.35
N PRO A 22 11.25 -5.84 11.51
CA PRO A 22 9.96 -5.28 11.91
C PRO A 22 8.76 -5.86 11.18
N PHE A 23 8.92 -6.10 9.87
CA PHE A 23 7.86 -6.61 9.02
C PHE A 23 7.44 -8.03 9.42
N LEU A 24 8.42 -8.92 9.66
CA LEU A 24 8.17 -10.29 10.08
C LEU A 24 7.49 -10.36 11.45
N VAL A 25 7.90 -9.51 12.39
CA VAL A 25 7.32 -9.44 13.74
C VAL A 25 5.84 -9.05 13.65
N VAL A 26 5.53 -7.95 12.97
CA VAL A 26 4.16 -7.43 12.88
C VAL A 26 3.24 -8.40 12.13
N THR A 27 3.70 -8.98 11.02
CA THR A 27 2.91 -9.97 10.27
C THR A 27 2.62 -11.21 11.11
N SER A 28 3.62 -11.74 11.83
CA SER A 28 3.44 -12.92 12.68
C SER A 28 2.48 -12.66 13.83
N VAL A 29 2.57 -11.48 14.45
CA VAL A 29 1.67 -11.07 15.54
C VAL A 29 0.24 -10.84 15.06
N GLY A 30 0.06 -10.24 13.88
CA GLY A 30 -1.26 -10.07 13.26
C GLY A 30 -1.94 -11.40 12.94
N ILE A 31 -1.19 -12.38 12.41
CA ILE A 31 -1.68 -13.74 12.17
C ILE A 31 -2.04 -14.43 13.49
N TYR A 32 -1.17 -14.33 14.50
CA TYR A 32 -1.44 -14.88 15.84
C TYR A 32 -2.71 -14.30 16.44
N ALA A 33 -2.88 -12.97 16.44
CA ALA A 33 -4.06 -12.30 16.97
C ALA A 33 -5.34 -12.71 16.22
N GLY A 34 -5.26 -12.85 14.89
CA GLY A 34 -6.37 -13.31 14.06
C GLY A 34 -6.82 -14.74 14.41
N LEU A 35 -5.88 -15.67 14.54
CA LEU A 35 -6.16 -17.07 14.88
C LEU A 35 -6.69 -17.22 16.31
N VAL A 36 -6.09 -16.50 17.26
CA VAL A 36 -6.51 -16.50 18.68
C VAL A 36 -7.91 -15.94 18.87
N SER A 37 -8.33 -15.01 18.01
CA SER A 37 -9.69 -14.45 18.00
C SER A 37 -10.76 -15.44 17.51
N GLY A 38 -10.37 -16.67 17.16
CA GLY A 38 -11.28 -17.72 16.66
C GLY A 38 -11.67 -17.55 15.20
N PHE A 39 -10.98 -16.68 14.45
CA PHE A 39 -11.18 -16.57 13.01
C PHE A 39 -10.39 -17.64 12.26
N ASP A 40 -11.01 -18.19 11.21
CA ASP A 40 -10.32 -19.08 10.28
C ASP A 40 -9.18 -18.34 9.55
N PHE A 41 -8.11 -19.05 9.20
CA PHE A 41 -6.92 -18.48 8.57
C PHE A 41 -7.26 -17.71 7.28
N VAL A 42 -8.16 -18.25 6.46
CA VAL A 42 -8.58 -17.61 5.21
C VAL A 42 -9.29 -16.28 5.48
N LYS A 43 -10.08 -16.23 6.55
CA LYS A 43 -10.80 -15.01 6.96
C LYS A 43 -9.84 -13.94 7.46
N VAL A 44 -8.83 -14.32 8.26
CA VAL A 44 -7.79 -13.40 8.73
C VAL A 44 -7.05 -12.76 7.54
N VAL A 45 -6.61 -13.58 6.58
CA VAL A 45 -5.94 -13.07 5.37
C VAL A 45 -6.87 -12.18 4.53
N SER A 46 -8.15 -12.55 4.41
CA SER A 46 -9.12 -11.76 3.65
C SER A 46 -9.40 -10.40 4.28
N ASP A 47 -9.55 -10.32 5.60
CA ASP A 47 -9.91 -9.07 6.29
C ASP A 47 -8.72 -8.11 6.36
N ILE A 48 -7.49 -8.63 6.47
CA ILE A 48 -6.27 -7.85 6.25
C ILE A 48 -6.31 -7.23 4.85
N GLY A 49 -6.57 -8.05 3.81
CA GLY A 49 -6.67 -7.58 2.44
C GLY A 49 -7.75 -6.52 2.22
N LYS A 50 -8.93 -6.68 2.82
CA LYS A 50 -10.01 -5.68 2.76
C LYS A 50 -9.60 -4.36 3.42
N SER A 51 -8.99 -4.42 4.60
CA SER A 51 -8.54 -3.21 5.30
C SER A 51 -7.53 -2.41 4.47
N PHE A 52 -6.60 -3.07 3.77
CA PHE A 52 -5.68 -2.40 2.86
C PHE A 52 -6.35 -1.68 1.70
N VAL A 53 -7.50 -2.18 1.24
CA VAL A 53 -8.27 -1.61 0.13
C VAL A 53 -9.18 -0.49 0.62
N ASP A 54 -9.87 -0.68 1.75
CA ASP A 54 -10.85 0.26 2.28
C ASP A 54 -10.21 1.52 2.88
N ASN A 55 -8.95 1.43 3.35
CA ASN A 55 -8.18 2.60 3.80
C ASN A 55 -7.71 3.51 2.65
N ARG A 56 -7.96 3.15 1.38
CA ARG A 56 -7.57 3.94 0.21
C ARG A 56 -8.73 4.81 -0.27
N LEU A 57 -8.44 6.08 -0.56
CA LEU A 57 -9.46 7.08 -0.88
C LEU A 57 -10.15 6.82 -2.23
N ILE A 58 -9.41 6.35 -3.24
CA ILE A 58 -9.95 6.24 -4.60
C ILE A 58 -10.74 4.93 -4.80
N ALA A 59 -10.48 3.88 -4.02
CA ALA A 59 -11.17 2.60 -4.13
C ALA A 59 -12.72 2.68 -3.99
N PRO A 60 -13.30 3.30 -2.94
CA PRO A 60 -14.75 3.44 -2.82
C PRO A 60 -15.34 4.38 -3.89
N MET A 61 -14.60 5.42 -4.30
CA MET A 61 -15.03 6.33 -5.38
C MET A 61 -15.11 5.61 -6.73
N ALA A 62 -14.12 4.76 -7.04
CA ALA A 62 -14.09 3.96 -8.25
C ALA A 62 -15.20 2.90 -8.27
N GLU A 63 -15.49 2.26 -7.13
CA GLU A 63 -16.65 1.35 -7.02
C GLU A 63 -17.96 2.11 -7.28
N ALA A 64 -18.16 3.27 -6.65
CA ALA A 64 -19.36 4.08 -6.84
C ALA A 64 -19.55 4.50 -8.30
N ALA A 65 -18.49 4.98 -8.95
CA ALA A 65 -18.50 5.34 -10.37
C ALA A 65 -18.82 4.13 -11.27
N ALA A 66 -18.28 2.94 -10.93
CA ALA A 66 -18.56 1.72 -11.67
C ALA A 66 -20.03 1.28 -11.53
N LYS A 67 -20.62 1.36 -10.33
CA LYS A 67 -22.04 1.03 -10.11
C LYS A 67 -22.99 1.96 -10.87
N LEU A 68 -22.64 3.23 -11.04
CA LEU A 68 -23.43 4.17 -11.84
C LEU A 68 -23.37 3.84 -13.34
N LYS A 69 -22.21 3.36 -13.83
CA LYS A 69 -21.98 3.09 -15.25
C LYS A 69 -22.41 1.68 -15.68
N PHE A 70 -22.35 0.70 -14.78
CA PHE A 70 -22.65 -0.70 -15.04
C PHE A 70 -23.78 -1.18 -14.13
N LYS A 71 -24.94 -1.50 -14.71
CA LYS A 71 -26.13 -1.93 -13.96
C LYS A 71 -25.98 -3.29 -13.25
N ASN A 72 -25.16 -4.20 -13.78
CA ASN A 72 -24.91 -5.54 -13.21
C ASN A 72 -23.43 -5.69 -12.86
N LEU A 73 -23.00 -5.06 -11.77
CA LEU A 73 -21.65 -5.23 -11.25
C LEU A 73 -21.63 -6.40 -10.25
N THR A 74 -20.90 -7.47 -10.56
CA THR A 74 -20.78 -8.61 -9.64
C THR A 74 -19.89 -8.22 -8.45
N HIS A 75 -20.05 -8.87 -7.29
CA HIS A 75 -19.15 -8.67 -6.15
C HIS A 75 -17.67 -8.88 -6.52
N LYS A 76 -17.37 -9.88 -7.35
CA LYS A 76 -16.01 -10.13 -7.86
C LYS A 76 -15.48 -8.95 -8.68
N ASP A 77 -16.32 -8.34 -9.51
CA ASP A 77 -15.94 -7.20 -10.34
C ASP A 77 -15.69 -5.95 -9.48
N SER A 78 -16.53 -5.71 -8.47
CA SER A 78 -16.32 -4.63 -7.50
C SER A 78 -14.98 -4.78 -6.77
N GLN A 79 -14.71 -5.98 -6.22
CA GLN A 79 -13.45 -6.26 -5.53
C GLN A 79 -12.23 -6.08 -6.45
N LYS A 80 -12.35 -6.48 -7.71
CA LYS A 80 -11.30 -6.29 -8.71
C LYS A 80 -11.04 -4.80 -8.97
N ILE A 81 -12.09 -4.01 -9.20
CA ILE A 81 -11.97 -2.55 -9.40
C ILE A 81 -11.31 -1.90 -8.20
N LYS A 82 -11.77 -2.21 -6.99
CA LYS A 82 -11.18 -1.68 -5.75
C LYS A 82 -9.71 -2.04 -5.60
N ALA A 83 -9.32 -3.28 -5.91
CA ALA A 83 -7.93 -3.71 -5.84
C ALA A 83 -7.02 -2.94 -6.82
N PHE A 84 -7.49 -2.73 -8.06
CA PHE A 84 -6.74 -1.92 -9.05
C PHE A 84 -6.64 -0.44 -8.65
N SER A 85 -7.70 0.13 -8.07
CA SER A 85 -7.70 1.49 -7.55
C SER A 85 -6.77 1.64 -6.35
N ALA A 86 -6.85 0.75 -5.37
CA ALA A 86 -5.95 0.74 -4.21
C ALA A 86 -4.47 0.59 -4.61
N GLY A 87 -4.18 -0.24 -5.62
CA GLY A 87 -2.83 -0.37 -6.18
C GLY A 87 -2.35 0.92 -6.86
N THR A 88 -3.24 1.66 -7.52
CA THR A 88 -2.90 2.96 -8.12
C THR A 88 -2.63 4.01 -7.05
N ASP A 89 -3.42 4.04 -5.98
CA ASP A 89 -3.22 4.94 -4.83
C ASP A 89 -1.86 4.71 -4.17
N ASN A 90 -1.44 3.45 -4.01
CA ASN A 90 -0.13 3.12 -3.45
C ASN A 90 1.01 3.75 -4.26
N VAL A 91 0.95 3.64 -5.59
CA VAL A 91 1.96 4.19 -6.49
C VAL A 91 1.95 5.72 -6.45
N ALA A 92 0.76 6.33 -6.45
CA ALA A 92 0.61 7.77 -6.38
C ALA A 92 1.14 8.35 -5.07
N VAL A 93 0.88 7.70 -3.92
CA VAL A 93 1.40 8.12 -2.61
C VAL A 93 2.92 7.98 -2.56
N PHE A 94 3.47 6.86 -3.03
CA PHE A 94 4.92 6.64 -3.04
C PHE A 94 5.69 7.73 -3.79
N PHE A 95 5.32 7.99 -5.04
CA PHE A 95 5.99 9.03 -5.84
C PHE A 95 5.61 10.45 -5.40
N GLY A 96 4.41 10.63 -4.84
CA GLY A 96 4.00 11.90 -4.25
C GLY A 96 4.89 12.27 -3.07
N GLU A 97 5.13 11.35 -2.15
CA GLU A 97 6.02 11.53 -1.01
C GLU A 97 7.46 11.86 -1.46
N ASP A 98 7.99 11.15 -2.46
CA ASP A 98 9.36 11.39 -2.95
C ASP A 98 9.57 12.75 -3.65
N ILE A 99 8.49 13.41 -4.12
CA ILE A 99 8.57 14.74 -4.75
C ILE A 99 8.54 15.87 -3.70
N PHE A 100 7.98 15.65 -2.51
CA PHE A 100 7.89 16.68 -1.47
C PHE A 100 9.14 16.74 -0.57
N ILE A 101 9.59 17.96 -0.28
CA ILE A 101 10.89 18.28 0.36
C ILE A 101 10.99 17.84 1.83
N ALA A 102 9.92 17.32 2.43
CA ALA A 102 9.81 17.05 3.88
C ALA A 102 9.63 15.57 4.25
N VAL A 103 9.94 14.63 3.35
CA VAL A 103 9.78 13.20 3.63
C VAL A 103 11.07 12.59 4.21
N HIS A 104 10.89 11.67 5.15
CA HIS A 104 11.99 11.00 5.88
C HIS A 104 13.02 10.34 4.94
N SER A 105 12.60 9.86 3.77
CA SER A 105 13.48 9.24 2.76
C SER A 105 14.54 10.22 2.23
N ILE A 106 14.14 11.44 1.86
CA ILE A 106 15.03 12.46 1.29
C ILE A 106 16.00 12.97 2.36
N LEU A 107 15.53 13.20 3.59
CA LEU A 107 16.40 13.60 4.70
C LEU A 107 17.41 12.51 5.06
N PHE A 108 17.03 11.24 5.00
CA PHE A 108 17.94 10.13 5.20
C PHE A 108 19.04 10.09 4.12
N ILE A 109 18.68 10.24 2.85
CA ILE A 109 19.63 10.30 1.73
C ILE A 109 20.57 11.49 1.89
N LYS A 110 20.03 12.65 2.26
CA LYS A 110 20.82 13.86 2.56
C LYS A 110 21.82 13.61 3.69
N ALA A 111 21.39 13.01 4.80
CA ALA A 111 22.27 12.68 5.93
C ALA A 111 23.37 11.68 5.53
N PHE A 112 23.04 10.70 4.68
CA PHE A 112 24.02 9.78 4.11
C PHE A 112 25.06 10.50 3.24
N TYR A 113 24.63 11.40 2.34
CA TYR A 113 25.56 12.18 1.52
C TYR A 113 26.44 13.12 2.36
N GLU A 114 25.87 13.80 3.36
CA GLU A 114 26.62 14.66 4.28
C GLU A 114 27.66 13.86 5.07
N SER A 115 27.35 12.61 5.46
CA SER A 115 28.32 11.72 6.14
C SER A 115 29.51 11.32 5.24
N ASN A 116 29.35 11.43 3.92
CA ASN A 116 30.39 11.17 2.93
C ASN A 116 31.05 12.48 2.42
N GLY A 117 30.79 13.62 3.06
CA GLY A 117 31.36 14.92 2.68
C GLY A 117 30.69 15.57 1.47
N ILE A 118 29.55 15.05 1.01
CA ILE A 118 28.80 15.60 -0.14
C ILE A 118 27.62 16.40 0.40
N ILE A 119 27.70 17.73 0.27
CA ILE A 119 26.62 18.63 0.70
C ILE A 119 25.61 18.73 -0.46
N VAL A 120 24.41 18.17 -0.27
CA VAL A 120 23.32 18.25 -1.24
C VAL A 120 22.11 18.89 -0.58
N GLU A 121 21.56 19.91 -1.22
CA GLU A 121 20.32 20.53 -0.74
C GLU A 121 19.13 19.59 -1.02
N PRO A 122 18.21 19.37 -0.05
CA PRO A 122 17.05 18.49 -0.23
C PRO A 122 16.20 18.84 -1.45
N LEU A 123 16.09 20.14 -1.76
CA LEU A 123 15.37 20.62 -2.94
C LEU A 123 15.93 20.03 -4.24
N HIS A 124 17.26 19.93 -4.35
CA HIS A 124 17.89 19.39 -5.55
C HIS A 124 17.56 17.90 -5.72
N LEU A 125 17.56 17.13 -4.63
CA LEU A 125 17.14 15.72 -4.65
C LEU A 125 15.66 15.57 -5.05
N SER A 126 14.76 16.39 -4.51
CA SER A 126 13.33 16.38 -4.85
C SER A 126 13.07 16.74 -6.32
N VAL A 127 13.81 17.71 -6.88
CA VAL A 127 13.67 18.08 -8.31
C VAL A 127 14.02 16.91 -9.22
N TRP A 128 15.02 16.10 -8.87
CA TRP A 128 15.36 14.88 -9.60
C TRP A 128 14.36 13.74 -9.44
N ALA A 129 13.49 13.76 -8.43
CA ALA A 129 12.39 12.81 -8.30
C ALA A 129 11.24 13.11 -9.29
N ILE A 130 11.08 14.37 -9.72
CA ILE A 130 10.00 14.80 -10.63
C ILE A 130 10.03 14.03 -11.97
N PRO A 131 11.18 13.94 -12.70
CA PRO A 131 11.25 13.14 -13.94
C PRO A 131 10.81 11.69 -13.75
N THR A 132 11.21 11.08 -12.64
CA THR A 132 10.86 9.69 -12.30
C THR A 132 9.36 9.53 -12.06
N GLY A 133 8.75 10.47 -11.32
CA GLY A 133 7.30 10.50 -11.09
C GLY A 133 6.51 10.67 -12.40
N ILE A 134 6.98 11.53 -13.31
CA ILE A 134 6.38 11.71 -14.63
C ILE A 134 6.47 10.43 -15.47
N LEU A 135 7.63 9.78 -15.50
CA LEU A 135 7.82 8.51 -16.22
C LEU A 135 6.92 7.41 -15.64
N ALA A 136 6.84 7.29 -14.31
CA ALA A 136 5.95 6.35 -13.64
C ALA A 136 4.48 6.59 -14.02
N LEU A 137 4.04 7.86 -14.07
CA LEU A 137 2.71 8.24 -14.52
C LEU A 137 2.48 7.84 -15.97
N ILE A 138 3.43 8.11 -16.88
CA ILE A 138 3.31 7.73 -18.30
C ILE A 138 3.18 6.22 -18.45
N ILE A 139 4.02 5.44 -17.77
CA ILE A 139 3.99 3.97 -17.82
C ILE A 139 2.64 3.45 -17.29
N HIS A 140 2.17 3.98 -16.16
CA HIS A 140 0.92 3.55 -15.54
C HIS A 140 -0.30 3.91 -16.39
N CYS A 141 -0.35 5.13 -16.93
CA CYS A 141 -1.38 5.56 -17.87
C CYS A 141 -1.37 4.71 -19.15
N SER A 142 -0.19 4.40 -19.69
CA SER A 142 -0.05 3.53 -20.87
C SER A 142 -0.55 2.12 -20.58
N ARG A 143 -0.20 1.54 -19.42
CA ARG A 143 -0.71 0.25 -18.96
C ARG A 143 -2.23 0.28 -18.83
N LEU A 144 -2.80 1.34 -18.26
CA LEU A 144 -4.24 1.51 -18.13
C LEU A 144 -4.94 1.59 -19.50
N TYR A 145 -4.35 2.31 -20.45
CA TYR A 145 -4.87 2.46 -21.81
C TYR A 145 -4.84 1.14 -22.59
N LEU A 146 -3.81 0.31 -22.39
CA LEU A 146 -3.70 -1.02 -22.97
C LEU A 146 -4.71 -2.02 -22.39
N ILE A 147 -5.27 -1.75 -21.20
CA ILE A 147 -6.43 -2.48 -20.65
C ILE A 147 -7.73 -2.00 -21.36
N LYS A 148 -7.69 -1.82 -22.68
CA LYS A 148 -8.84 -1.44 -23.51
C LYS A 148 -9.85 -2.60 -23.65
N ASP A 149 -9.38 -3.82 -23.42
CA ASP A 149 -10.16 -5.07 -23.47
C ASP A 149 -10.65 -5.54 -22.09
N TRP A 150 -10.96 -4.64 -21.15
CA TRP A 150 -11.54 -5.03 -19.84
C TRP A 150 -12.79 -5.93 -19.97
N LYS A 151 -13.54 -5.81 -21.08
CA LYS A 151 -14.67 -6.69 -21.43
C LYS A 151 -14.29 -8.15 -21.68
N LYS A 152 -13.05 -8.46 -22.09
CA LYS A 152 -12.55 -9.85 -22.21
C LYS A 152 -12.20 -10.47 -20.85
N LEU A 153 -11.77 -9.65 -19.88
CA LEU A 153 -11.36 -10.10 -18.54
C LEU A 153 -12.53 -10.42 -17.59
N ILE A 154 -13.77 -10.07 -17.94
CA ILE A 154 -15.00 -10.40 -17.18
C ILE A 154 -15.75 -11.58 -17.82
N LYS A 155 -15.41 -11.96 -19.06
CA LYS A 155 -16.07 -13.05 -19.80
C LYS A 155 -15.35 -14.41 -19.70
N GLY A 156 -14.32 -14.54 -18.85
CA GLY A 156 -13.59 -15.78 -18.59
C GLY A 156 -13.83 -16.27 -17.18
#